data_AF-A0A1C7LN26-F1
#
_entry.id   AF-A0A1C7LN26-F1
#
_cell.length_a   1.000
_cell.length_b   1.000
_cell.length_c   1.000
_cell.angle_alpha   90.00
_cell.angle_beta   90.00
_cell.angle_gamma   90.00
#
_symmetry.space_group_name_H-M   'P 1'
#
loop_
_entity.id
_entity.type
_entity.pdbx_description
1 polymer ?
#
loop_
_entity_poly.entity_id
_entity_poly.type
_entity_poly.pdbx_seq_one_letter_code
_entity_poly.pdbx_strand_id
1 'polypeptide(L)'
;MASGTQYTVDSTRTLNVLPDEFYTPFFSNLSKNRRADPIRALLPLEQRPGVISLLAGKPNAETFPITALQYTISDPAGSSAGTTIALSPEDLAVGLQYNHTAGLPELVEWVYGLQEDVHGRRKGEGWRVSIGVGSSDLIYKAVSTLVNPGDAVLIEAPVYAGIIPMFQVLDCEFVEVDTDAHGIRSQSLRTILENWPPAKPKPKVLYTVPYGCNPTGMTATLERRLEVLALAREHNFLILEDDAYFYLYFGDAPRPPSYFALDAAQPEVGRVVRFDSLSKVISSGMRIGFISAPASIVDAIDIHTQNANLQGPTFSQLLAVRLLQTWGHAGFQTHTARVAQFYRAKRDVFERLLRTHLAGLVEWTTPEAGMFFWFKLLLGDAGSPTLRKSSARRRSARRARAAGHGVPAQRAQDRVRARGVQPAAAGAGRRGAAAAARGHPRRAPVPRGGRSGGEFDRWRRRDRVDLCVAVVRPYFNRAFDTIKGVASPNIRVVC
;
A
#
# COMPACT_ATOMS: atom_id res chain seq x y z
N MET A 1 -23.14 -0.72 21.14
CA MET A 1 -24.19 -0.96 20.13
C MET A 1 -23.99 0.05 19.02
N ALA A 2 -23.35 -0.35 17.93
CA ALA A 2 -23.15 0.49 16.75
C ALA A 2 -24.25 0.14 15.75
N SER A 3 -25.33 0.92 15.72
CA SER A 3 -26.29 0.86 14.61
C SER A 3 -25.66 1.59 13.43
N GLY A 4 -24.75 0.92 12.73
CA GLY A 4 -24.36 1.35 11.40
C GLY A 4 -25.58 1.25 10.52
N THR A 5 -25.96 2.35 9.86
CA THR A 5 -26.92 2.33 8.77
C THR A 5 -26.34 1.40 7.70
N GLN A 6 -26.72 0.13 7.73
CA GLN A 6 -26.38 -0.82 6.68
C GLN A 6 -27.06 -0.28 5.43
N TYR A 7 -26.27 0.05 4.41
CA TYR A 7 -26.77 0.05 3.05
C TYR A 7 -27.22 -1.38 2.78
N THR A 8 -28.49 -1.68 3.03
CA THR A 8 -29.05 -3.00 2.78
C THR A 8 -29.16 -3.17 1.28
N VAL A 9 -28.17 -3.87 0.71
CA VAL A 9 -28.28 -4.39 -0.65
C VAL A 9 -29.41 -5.42 -0.62
N ASP A 10 -30.44 -5.19 -1.42
CA ASP A 10 -31.57 -6.11 -1.55
C ASP A 10 -31.06 -7.50 -1.98
N SER A 11 -31.22 -8.48 -1.08
CA SER A 11 -30.68 -9.83 -1.25
C SER A 11 -31.34 -10.62 -2.39
N THR A 12 -32.44 -10.10 -2.95
CA THR A 12 -33.20 -10.70 -4.07
C THR A 12 -32.85 -10.12 -5.44
N ARG A 13 -32.04 -9.06 -5.49
CA ARG A 13 -31.70 -8.37 -6.74
C ARG A 13 -30.70 -9.17 -7.57
N THR A 14 -31.06 -9.53 -8.80
CA THR A 14 -30.12 -10.00 -9.81
C THR A 14 -29.19 -8.86 -10.20
N LEU A 15 -27.89 -9.00 -9.95
CA LEU A 15 -26.90 -7.99 -10.34
C LEU A 15 -26.64 -8.06 -11.84
N ASN A 16 -26.62 -6.89 -12.49
CA ASN A 16 -26.18 -6.76 -13.87
C ASN A 16 -24.65 -6.65 -13.89
N VAL A 17 -23.99 -7.81 -13.93
CA VAL A 17 -22.52 -7.89 -13.94
C VAL A 17 -22.01 -7.62 -15.35
N LEU A 18 -20.99 -6.75 -15.47
CA LEU A 18 -20.30 -6.52 -16.73
C LEU A 18 -19.67 -7.82 -17.24
N PRO A 19 -19.91 -8.20 -18.52
CA PRO A 19 -19.49 -9.48 -19.05
C PRO A 19 -17.97 -9.53 -19.28
N ASP A 20 -17.38 -10.72 -19.42
CA ASP A 20 -15.92 -10.89 -19.49
C ASP A 20 -15.27 -10.12 -20.66
N GLU A 21 -15.95 -9.99 -21.80
CA GLU A 21 -15.48 -9.23 -22.95
C GLU A 21 -15.28 -7.73 -22.65
N PHE A 22 -16.00 -7.17 -21.66
CA PHE A 22 -15.85 -5.79 -21.23
C PHE A 22 -14.40 -5.48 -20.79
N TYR A 23 -13.71 -6.45 -20.19
CA TYR A 23 -12.37 -6.26 -19.64
C TYR A 23 -11.25 -6.43 -20.68
N THR A 24 -11.54 -7.03 -21.82
CA THR A 24 -10.54 -7.31 -22.86
C THR A 24 -9.77 -6.07 -23.36
N PRO A 25 -10.42 -4.89 -23.55
CA PRO A 25 -9.72 -3.66 -23.91
C PRO A 25 -8.84 -3.08 -22.78
N PHE A 26 -9.13 -3.41 -21.52
CA PHE A 26 -8.37 -2.98 -20.36
C PHE A 26 -7.05 -3.75 -20.21
N PHE A 27 -7.00 -5.02 -20.63
CA PHE A 27 -5.76 -5.79 -20.50
C PHE A 27 -4.59 -5.20 -21.29
N SER A 28 -3.46 -5.09 -20.61
CA SER A 28 -2.18 -4.68 -21.19
C SER A 28 -1.70 -5.71 -22.23
N ASN A 29 -0.83 -5.27 -23.14
CA ASN A 29 -0.17 -6.14 -24.10
C ASN A 29 0.63 -7.23 -23.38
N LEU A 30 1.25 -6.89 -22.24
CA LEU A 30 1.93 -7.86 -21.39
C LEU A 30 0.96 -8.94 -20.91
N SER A 31 -0.21 -8.56 -20.37
CA SER A 31 -1.21 -9.51 -19.90
C SER A 31 -1.72 -10.41 -21.02
N LYS A 32 -2.06 -9.84 -22.18
CA LYS A 32 -2.54 -10.57 -23.36
C LYS A 32 -1.54 -11.60 -23.87
N ASN A 33 -0.24 -11.33 -23.71
CA ASN A 33 0.84 -12.22 -24.13
C ASN A 33 1.21 -13.28 -23.09
N ARG A 34 0.76 -13.16 -21.84
CA ARG A 34 1.03 -14.18 -20.81
C ARG A 34 0.26 -15.46 -21.12
N ARG A 35 0.91 -16.59 -20.84
CA ARG A 35 0.33 -17.93 -20.96
C ARG A 35 0.19 -18.54 -19.57
N ALA A 36 -0.87 -19.32 -19.38
CA ALA A 36 -1.01 -20.14 -18.18
C ALA A 36 0.15 -21.13 -18.09
N ASP A 37 0.60 -21.42 -16.87
CA ASP A 37 1.63 -22.42 -16.62
C ASP A 37 1.05 -23.82 -16.94
N PRO A 38 1.65 -24.58 -17.90
CA PRO A 38 1.16 -25.90 -18.28
C PRO A 38 1.13 -26.91 -17.13
N ILE A 39 2.10 -26.85 -16.20
CA ILE A 39 2.17 -27.74 -15.03
C ILE A 39 1.00 -27.40 -14.11
N ARG A 40 0.76 -26.10 -13.87
CA ARG A 40 -0.33 -25.63 -13.01
C ARG A 40 -1.71 -26.00 -13.56
N ALA A 41 -1.88 -25.95 -14.88
CA ALA A 41 -3.12 -26.36 -15.55
C ALA A 41 -3.47 -27.85 -15.34
N LEU A 42 -2.46 -28.69 -15.06
CA LEU A 42 -2.62 -30.13 -14.89
C LEU A 42 -2.76 -30.56 -13.42
N LEU A 43 -2.51 -29.68 -12.45
CA LEU A 43 -2.66 -29.97 -11.00
C LEU A 43 -4.04 -30.51 -10.60
N PRO A 44 -5.18 -30.04 -11.14
CA PRO A 44 -6.48 -30.60 -10.80
C PRO A 44 -6.63 -32.10 -11.14
N LEU A 45 -5.86 -32.61 -12.12
CA LEU A 45 -5.88 -34.02 -12.47
C LEU A 45 -5.27 -34.91 -11.38
N GLU A 46 -4.34 -34.37 -10.58
CA GLU A 46 -3.72 -35.09 -9.47
C GLU A 46 -4.70 -35.39 -8.33
N GLN A 47 -5.78 -34.60 -8.22
CA GLN A 47 -6.81 -34.79 -7.21
C GLN A 47 -7.82 -35.89 -7.59
N ARG A 48 -7.71 -36.47 -8.80
CA ARG A 48 -8.64 -37.52 -9.25
C ARG A 48 -8.25 -38.85 -8.58
N PRO A 49 -9.18 -39.51 -7.87
CA PRO A 49 -8.91 -40.80 -7.23
C PRO A 49 -8.36 -41.84 -8.22
N GLY A 50 -7.32 -42.57 -7.81
CA GLY A 50 -6.68 -43.62 -8.63
C GLY A 50 -5.60 -43.12 -9.60
N VAL A 51 -5.37 -41.80 -9.73
CA VAL A 51 -4.28 -41.27 -10.54
C VAL A 51 -2.96 -41.30 -9.76
N ILE A 52 -1.95 -41.97 -10.30
CA ILE A 52 -0.56 -41.83 -9.85
C ILE A 52 0.05 -40.64 -10.60
N SER A 53 0.27 -39.53 -9.91
CA SER A 53 0.88 -38.35 -10.52
C SER A 53 2.40 -38.49 -10.59
N LEU A 54 2.95 -38.45 -11.81
CA LEU A 54 4.37 -38.20 -12.10
C LEU A 54 4.56 -36.82 -12.75
N LEU A 55 3.57 -35.94 -12.61
CA LEU A 55 3.44 -34.68 -13.34
C LEU A 55 4.31 -33.57 -12.73
N ALA A 56 3.98 -33.16 -11.51
CA ALA A 56 4.63 -32.05 -10.85
C ALA A 56 5.79 -32.55 -9.99
N GLY A 57 6.90 -31.80 -9.96
CA GLY A 57 8.03 -32.04 -9.06
C GLY A 57 7.69 -31.69 -7.60
N LYS A 58 6.60 -32.26 -7.07
CA LYS A 58 6.14 -32.08 -5.69
C LYS A 58 6.96 -32.98 -4.77
N PRO A 59 7.69 -32.42 -3.80
CA PRO A 59 8.41 -33.23 -2.81
C PRO A 59 7.42 -34.01 -1.92
N ASN A 60 7.81 -35.21 -1.47
CA ASN A 60 7.00 -35.98 -0.51
C ASN A 60 6.96 -35.24 0.85
N ALA A 61 5.75 -34.99 1.37
CA ALA A 61 5.54 -34.27 2.61
C ALA A 61 6.18 -34.93 3.84
N GLU A 62 6.38 -36.26 3.82
CA GLU A 62 7.08 -37.00 4.89
C GLU A 62 8.55 -36.57 5.06
N THR A 63 9.13 -35.92 4.04
CA THR A 63 10.51 -35.43 4.07
C THR A 63 10.64 -34.02 4.62
N PHE A 64 9.52 -33.35 4.94
CA PHE A 64 9.54 -31.99 5.46
C PHE A 64 10.06 -31.96 6.92
N PRO A 65 11.02 -31.09 7.27
CA PRO A 65 11.69 -31.13 8.57
C PRO A 65 10.92 -30.47 9.72
N ILE A 66 9.74 -29.89 9.44
CA ILE A 66 8.88 -29.27 10.45
C ILE A 66 7.71 -30.22 10.69
N THR A 67 7.79 -30.98 11.79
CA THR A 67 6.85 -32.07 12.09
C THR A 67 5.78 -31.70 13.11
N ALA A 68 5.99 -30.64 13.88
CA ALA A 68 5.01 -30.09 14.82
C ALA A 68 5.23 -28.58 14.99
N LEU A 69 4.14 -27.83 15.17
CA LEU A 69 4.21 -26.41 15.48
C LEU A 69 3.00 -25.99 16.32
N GLN A 70 3.26 -25.19 17.35
CA GLN A 70 2.22 -24.53 18.12
C GLN A 70 2.57 -23.05 18.30
N TYR A 71 1.54 -22.20 18.35
CA TYR A 71 1.68 -20.77 18.60
C TYR A 71 0.48 -20.25 19.38
N THR A 72 0.70 -19.16 20.11
CA THR A 72 -0.33 -18.57 20.97
C THR A 72 -0.79 -17.25 20.36
N ILE A 73 -2.11 -17.11 20.19
CA ILE A 73 -2.75 -15.89 19.71
C ILE A 73 -3.39 -15.13 20.88
N SER A 74 -3.41 -13.80 20.78
CA SER A 74 -4.11 -12.97 21.76
C SER A 74 -5.63 -13.08 21.59
N ASP A 75 -6.38 -12.87 22.66
CA ASP A 75 -7.82 -12.63 22.58
C ASP A 75 -8.12 -11.36 21.75
N PRO A 76 -9.03 -11.43 20.76
CA PRO A 76 -9.48 -10.26 20.01
C PRO A 76 -9.89 -9.06 20.86
N ALA A 77 -10.55 -9.32 21.99
CA ALA A 77 -11.02 -8.28 22.91
C ALA A 77 -9.88 -7.66 23.73
N GLY A 78 -8.67 -8.23 23.66
CA GLY A 78 -7.47 -7.71 24.33
C GLY A 78 -7.29 -8.18 25.77
N SER A 79 -7.96 -9.26 26.19
CA SER A 79 -7.65 -9.89 27.48
C SER A 79 -6.24 -10.50 27.48
N SER A 80 -5.70 -10.71 28.67
CA SER A 80 -4.37 -11.32 28.86
C SER A 80 -4.34 -12.82 28.59
N ALA A 81 -5.50 -13.46 28.39
CA ALA A 81 -5.59 -14.88 28.09
C ALA A 81 -5.28 -15.13 26.61
N GLY A 82 -4.22 -15.90 26.34
CA GLY A 82 -3.88 -16.35 25.00
C GLY A 82 -4.57 -17.68 24.66
N THR A 83 -4.91 -17.88 23.40
CA THR A 83 -5.37 -19.18 22.88
C THR A 83 -4.21 -19.86 22.15
N THR A 84 -3.87 -21.09 22.54
CA THR A 84 -2.85 -21.88 21.84
C THR A 84 -3.48 -22.63 20.68
N ILE A 85 -2.90 -22.47 19.49
CA ILE A 85 -3.22 -23.24 18.29
C ILE A 85 -2.06 -24.22 18.07
N ALA A 86 -2.38 -25.50 17.98
CA ALA A 86 -1.44 -26.54 17.56
C ALA A 86 -1.80 -26.98 16.13
N LEU A 87 -0.82 -26.99 15.23
CA LEU A 87 -0.98 -27.48 13.87
C LEU A 87 -0.71 -28.98 13.83
N SER A 88 -1.60 -29.74 13.19
CA SER A 88 -1.41 -31.18 13.01
C SER A 88 -0.35 -31.49 11.94
N PRO A 89 0.18 -32.72 11.87
CA PRO A 89 1.04 -33.14 10.75
C PRO A 89 0.38 -32.94 9.38
N GLU A 90 -0.94 -33.13 9.28
CA GLU A 90 -1.72 -32.91 8.06
C GLU A 90 -1.79 -31.42 7.69
N ASP A 91 -2.01 -30.54 8.67
CA ASP A 91 -1.95 -29.09 8.46
C ASP A 91 -0.58 -28.68 7.90
N LEU A 92 0.50 -29.18 8.51
CA LEU A 92 1.86 -28.87 8.09
C LEU A 92 2.18 -29.43 6.69
N ALA A 93 1.69 -30.63 6.36
CA ALA A 93 1.82 -31.19 5.02
C ALA A 93 1.17 -30.31 3.96
N VAL A 94 0.03 -29.67 4.26
CA VAL A 94 -0.64 -28.70 3.36
C VAL A 94 0.12 -27.37 3.31
N GLY A 95 0.51 -26.83 4.47
CA GLY A 95 1.14 -25.52 4.61
C GLY A 95 2.53 -25.41 4.01
N LEU A 96 3.27 -26.52 3.98
CA LEU A 96 4.65 -26.58 3.49
C LEU A 96 4.74 -27.00 2.01
N GLN A 97 3.63 -27.37 1.38
CA GLN A 97 3.58 -27.86 -0.01
C GLN A 97 3.15 -26.78 -1.02
N TYR A 98 3.44 -27.04 -2.29
CA TYR A 98 2.79 -26.35 -3.41
C TYR A 98 1.26 -26.46 -3.32
N ASN A 99 0.58 -25.34 -3.51
CA ASN A 99 -0.85 -25.18 -3.33
C ASN A 99 -1.45 -24.30 -4.44
N HIS A 100 -2.74 -24.00 -4.39
CA HIS A 100 -3.40 -23.19 -5.40
C HIS A 100 -2.78 -21.78 -5.51
N THR A 101 -2.63 -21.28 -6.72
CA THR A 101 -2.07 -19.94 -6.99
C THR A 101 -2.89 -18.85 -6.31
N ALA A 102 -4.22 -18.97 -6.32
CA ALA A 102 -5.14 -18.02 -5.70
C ALA A 102 -5.04 -17.99 -4.16
N GLY A 103 -4.28 -18.90 -3.53
CA GLY A 103 -4.15 -19.03 -2.09
C GLY A 103 -4.75 -20.32 -1.54
N LEU A 104 -4.57 -20.56 -0.24
CA LEU A 104 -5.19 -21.69 0.45
C LEU A 104 -6.72 -21.61 0.32
N PRO A 105 -7.40 -22.70 -0.12
CA PRO A 105 -8.85 -22.69 -0.29
C PRO A 105 -9.59 -22.23 0.97
N GLU A 106 -9.20 -22.70 2.15
CA GLU A 106 -9.82 -22.29 3.42
C GLU A 106 -9.67 -20.78 3.70
N LEU A 107 -8.54 -20.18 3.33
CA LEU A 107 -8.32 -18.74 3.51
C LEU A 107 -9.13 -17.93 2.50
N VAL A 108 -9.19 -18.41 1.26
CA VAL A 108 -10.00 -17.81 0.19
C VAL A 108 -11.48 -17.81 0.57
N GLU A 109 -12.02 -18.94 1.06
CA GLU A 109 -13.40 -19.02 1.53
C GLU A 109 -13.65 -18.15 2.76
N TRP A 110 -12.71 -18.09 3.71
CA TRP A 110 -12.83 -17.17 4.85
C TRP A 110 -12.90 -15.71 4.40
N VAL A 111 -12.13 -15.32 3.38
CA VAL A 111 -12.20 -13.96 2.80
C VAL A 111 -13.51 -13.72 2.05
N TYR A 112 -14.07 -14.68 1.33
CA TYR A 112 -15.42 -14.52 0.74
C TYR A 112 -16.46 -14.19 1.81
N GLY A 113 -16.47 -14.94 2.94
CA GLY A 113 -17.36 -14.64 4.05
C GLY A 113 -17.11 -13.27 4.67
N LEU A 114 -15.84 -12.85 4.77
CA LEU A 114 -15.51 -11.51 5.25
C LEU A 114 -16.07 -10.42 4.32
N GLN A 115 -15.97 -10.61 3.00
CA GLN A 115 -16.50 -9.66 2.02
C GLN A 115 -18.03 -9.59 2.06
N GLU A 116 -18.70 -10.71 2.33
CA GLU A 116 -20.14 -10.74 2.55
C GLU A 116 -20.53 -9.98 3.82
N ASP A 117 -19.92 -10.28 4.96
CA ASP A 117 -20.20 -9.65 6.26
C ASP A 117 -19.94 -8.14 6.26
N VAL A 118 -18.87 -7.70 5.59
CA VAL A 118 -18.38 -6.31 5.67
C VAL A 118 -18.90 -5.44 4.54
N HIS A 119 -19.07 -6.00 3.34
CA HIS A 119 -19.41 -5.26 2.13
C HIS A 119 -20.73 -5.69 1.49
N GLY A 120 -21.38 -6.74 1.99
CA GLY A 120 -22.62 -7.27 1.42
C GLY A 120 -22.42 -7.90 0.04
N ARG A 121 -21.19 -8.27 -0.33
CA ARG A 121 -20.85 -8.86 -1.63
C ARG A 121 -20.71 -10.37 -1.48
N ARG A 122 -21.52 -11.13 -2.22
CA ARG A 122 -21.57 -12.60 -2.13
C ARG A 122 -20.75 -13.26 -3.22
N LYS A 123 -20.25 -14.46 -2.92
CA LYS A 123 -19.62 -15.33 -3.92
C LYS A 123 -20.62 -15.66 -5.03
N GLY A 124 -20.18 -15.61 -6.28
CA GLY A 124 -21.03 -15.85 -7.45
C GLY A 124 -21.55 -14.58 -8.13
N GLU A 125 -21.28 -13.39 -7.57
CA GLU A 125 -21.67 -12.09 -8.17
C GLU A 125 -20.67 -11.58 -9.22
N GLY A 126 -19.98 -12.49 -9.94
CA GLY A 126 -19.05 -12.15 -11.04
C GLY A 126 -17.67 -11.62 -10.61
N TRP A 127 -17.33 -11.72 -9.33
CA TRP A 127 -16.02 -11.37 -8.79
C TRP A 127 -15.36 -12.57 -8.11
N ARG A 128 -14.03 -12.51 -7.96
CA ARG A 128 -13.21 -13.54 -7.31
C ARG A 128 -12.26 -12.94 -6.26
N VAL A 129 -11.72 -13.83 -5.43
CA VAL A 129 -10.65 -13.54 -4.47
C VAL A 129 -9.36 -14.23 -4.88
N SER A 130 -8.22 -13.56 -4.71
CA SER A 130 -6.88 -14.16 -4.75
C SER A 130 -6.01 -13.58 -3.64
N ILE A 131 -5.18 -14.42 -3.02
CA ILE A 131 -4.28 -14.07 -1.92
C ILE A 131 -2.88 -13.77 -2.49
N GLY A 132 -2.31 -12.64 -2.10
CA GLY A 132 -0.97 -12.20 -2.53
C GLY A 132 -0.04 -11.88 -1.37
N VAL A 133 1.19 -11.50 -1.72
CA VAL A 133 2.29 -11.22 -0.78
C VAL A 133 2.17 -9.81 -0.17
N GLY A 134 1.01 -9.53 0.42
CA GLY A 134 0.52 -8.19 0.77
C GLY A 134 -0.22 -7.52 -0.40
N SER A 135 -0.97 -6.44 -0.12
CA SER A 135 -1.69 -5.70 -1.17
C SER A 135 -0.73 -5.14 -2.23
N SER A 136 0.48 -4.74 -1.85
CA SER A 136 1.48 -4.19 -2.80
C SER A 136 1.87 -5.16 -3.93
N ASP A 137 1.92 -6.48 -3.66
CA ASP A 137 2.16 -7.50 -4.69
C ASP A 137 1.00 -7.56 -5.69
N LEU A 138 -0.23 -7.57 -5.18
CA LEU A 138 -1.45 -7.62 -5.98
C LEU A 138 -1.65 -6.34 -6.78
N ILE A 139 -1.36 -5.18 -6.20
CA ILE A 139 -1.40 -3.89 -6.89
C ILE A 139 -0.38 -3.87 -8.04
N TYR A 140 0.86 -4.28 -7.80
CA TYR A 140 1.88 -4.38 -8.86
C TYR A 140 1.42 -5.29 -10.01
N LYS A 141 0.84 -6.44 -9.67
CA LYS A 141 0.30 -7.38 -10.67
C LYS A 141 -0.88 -6.78 -11.41
N ALA A 142 -1.80 -6.09 -10.73
CA ALA A 142 -2.93 -5.41 -11.35
C ALA A 142 -2.47 -4.28 -12.30
N VAL A 143 -1.50 -3.47 -11.89
CA VAL A 143 -0.89 -2.44 -12.76
C VAL A 143 -0.27 -3.10 -13.99
N SER A 144 0.51 -4.16 -13.82
CA SER A 144 1.09 -4.93 -14.94
C SER A 144 0.03 -5.56 -15.85
N THR A 145 -1.12 -5.94 -15.30
CA THR A 145 -2.23 -6.55 -16.02
C THR A 145 -3.05 -5.53 -16.81
N LEU A 146 -3.20 -4.31 -16.31
CA LEU A 146 -4.17 -3.32 -16.81
C LEU A 146 -3.54 -2.10 -17.51
N VAL A 147 -2.24 -1.88 -17.34
CA VAL A 147 -1.55 -0.66 -17.79
C VAL A 147 -0.43 -1.01 -18.76
N ASN A 148 -0.37 -0.33 -19.90
CA ASN A 148 0.73 -0.40 -20.85
C ASN A 148 1.74 0.72 -20.61
N PRO A 149 2.97 0.56 -21.13
CA PRO A 149 3.90 1.66 -21.19
C PRO A 149 3.33 2.89 -21.90
N GLY A 150 3.46 4.07 -21.30
CA GLY A 150 2.94 5.33 -21.82
C GLY A 150 1.44 5.59 -21.59
N ASP A 151 0.68 4.66 -21.01
CA ASP A 151 -0.73 4.89 -20.69
C ASP A 151 -0.87 6.03 -19.65
N ALA A 152 -1.96 6.79 -19.75
CA ALA A 152 -2.34 7.76 -18.73
C ALA A 152 -3.04 7.07 -17.55
N VAL A 153 -2.67 7.45 -16.33
CA VAL A 153 -3.24 6.91 -15.08
C VAL A 153 -3.72 8.05 -14.18
N LEU A 154 -4.93 7.92 -13.66
CA LEU A 154 -5.48 8.87 -12.70
C LEU A 154 -4.96 8.52 -11.30
N ILE A 155 -4.40 9.50 -10.60
CA ILE A 155 -3.90 9.33 -9.23
C ILE A 155 -4.33 10.50 -8.37
N GLU A 156 -4.57 10.27 -7.09
CA GLU A 156 -4.77 11.34 -6.11
C GLU A 156 -3.51 12.21 -5.97
N ALA A 157 -3.65 13.50 -5.70
CA ALA A 157 -2.53 14.38 -5.39
C ALA A 157 -2.72 15.03 -4.01
N PRO A 158 -1.82 14.77 -3.03
CA PRO A 158 -0.69 13.83 -3.08
C PRO A 158 -1.12 12.35 -3.02
N VAL A 159 -0.24 11.45 -3.48
CA VAL A 159 -0.46 9.98 -3.54
C VAL A 159 0.49 9.21 -2.62
N TYR A 160 0.17 7.95 -2.34
CA TYR A 160 1.08 7.00 -1.71
C TYR A 160 2.37 6.85 -2.52
N ALA A 161 3.50 7.27 -1.95
CA ALA A 161 4.79 7.26 -2.65
C ALA A 161 5.21 5.88 -3.20
N GLY A 162 4.72 4.77 -2.64
CA GLY A 162 5.05 3.43 -3.11
C GLY A 162 4.36 3.02 -4.42
N ILE A 163 3.28 3.71 -4.84
CA ILE A 163 2.66 3.46 -6.15
C ILE A 163 3.46 4.10 -7.29
N ILE A 164 4.12 5.23 -7.02
CA ILE A 164 4.80 6.05 -8.02
C ILE A 164 5.81 5.22 -8.85
N PRO A 165 6.73 4.43 -8.26
CA PRO A 165 7.67 3.63 -9.04
C PRO A 165 7.00 2.58 -9.94
N MET A 166 5.81 2.08 -9.57
CA MET A 166 5.09 1.06 -10.35
C MET A 166 4.57 1.63 -11.67
N PHE A 167 4.16 2.90 -11.68
CA PHE A 167 3.74 3.58 -12.90
C PHE A 167 4.92 4.25 -13.62
N GLN A 168 5.94 4.73 -12.91
CA GLN A 168 7.14 5.33 -13.52
C GLN A 168 7.93 4.35 -14.38
N VAL A 169 8.06 3.09 -13.97
CA VAL A 169 8.78 2.07 -14.77
C VAL A 169 8.07 1.75 -16.09
N LEU A 170 6.79 2.10 -16.19
CA LEU A 170 5.99 2.00 -17.40
C LEU A 170 5.94 3.33 -18.17
N ASP A 171 6.72 4.35 -17.78
CA ASP A 171 6.66 5.68 -18.39
C ASP A 171 5.22 6.24 -18.47
N CYS A 172 4.36 5.89 -17.51
CA CYS A 172 2.97 6.33 -17.51
C CYS A 172 2.87 7.85 -17.30
N GLU A 173 1.86 8.45 -17.92
CA GLU A 173 1.51 9.84 -17.64
C GLU A 173 0.64 9.93 -16.38
N PHE A 174 1.08 10.71 -15.41
CA PHE A 174 0.35 10.89 -14.16
C PHE A 174 -0.66 12.02 -14.32
N VAL A 175 -1.93 11.66 -14.27
CA VAL A 175 -3.03 12.61 -14.29
C VAL A 175 -3.48 12.82 -12.84
N GLU A 176 -2.97 13.90 -12.25
CA GLU A 176 -3.20 14.25 -10.86
C GLU A 176 -4.64 14.75 -10.63
N VAL A 177 -5.35 14.09 -9.73
CA VAL A 177 -6.68 14.47 -9.23
C VAL A 177 -6.51 15.09 -7.86
N ASP A 178 -7.00 16.32 -7.70
CA ASP A 178 -6.84 17.04 -6.42
C ASP A 178 -7.52 16.30 -5.26
N THR A 179 -6.97 16.48 -4.06
CA THR A 179 -7.58 16.03 -2.80
C THR A 179 -7.83 17.20 -1.85
N ASP A 180 -8.73 17.03 -0.88
CA ASP A 180 -8.93 17.95 0.24
C ASP A 180 -9.33 17.19 1.53
N ALA A 181 -9.89 17.92 2.51
CA ALA A 181 -10.36 17.40 3.79
C ALA A 181 -11.34 16.22 3.69
N HIS A 182 -11.99 16.05 2.54
CA HIS A 182 -12.99 15.02 2.26
C HIS A 182 -12.45 13.97 1.27
N GLY A 183 -11.12 13.81 1.16
CA GLY A 183 -10.46 12.86 0.26
C GLY A 183 -10.39 13.36 -1.19
N ILE A 184 -10.51 12.46 -2.16
CA ILE A 184 -10.52 12.78 -3.59
C ILE A 184 -11.57 13.83 -3.96
N ARG A 185 -11.19 14.87 -4.72
CA ARG A 185 -12.13 15.87 -5.24
C ARG A 185 -12.74 15.38 -6.54
N SER A 186 -13.93 14.79 -6.45
CA SER A 186 -14.73 14.32 -7.60
C SER A 186 -14.92 15.39 -8.68
N GLN A 187 -15.07 16.68 -8.31
CA GLN A 187 -15.16 17.77 -9.29
C GLN A 187 -13.85 18.01 -10.06
N SER A 188 -12.68 17.80 -9.43
CA SER A 188 -11.38 17.85 -10.11
C SER A 188 -11.30 16.73 -11.14
N LEU A 189 -11.66 15.51 -10.74
CA LEU A 189 -11.73 14.35 -11.63
C LEU A 189 -12.68 14.60 -12.82
N ARG A 190 -13.89 15.10 -12.56
CA ARG A 190 -14.87 15.48 -13.60
C ARG A 190 -14.27 16.46 -14.60
N THR A 191 -13.67 17.54 -14.10
CA THR A 191 -13.08 18.59 -14.95
C THR A 191 -11.98 18.03 -15.85
N ILE A 192 -11.12 17.16 -15.32
CA ILE A 192 -10.06 16.48 -16.09
C ILE A 192 -10.67 15.64 -17.22
N LEU A 193 -11.70 14.86 -16.91
CA LEU A 193 -12.31 13.90 -17.82
C LEU A 193 -13.17 14.56 -18.91
N GLU A 194 -13.89 15.64 -18.59
CA GLU A 194 -14.70 16.42 -19.53
C GLU A 194 -13.85 17.25 -20.48
N ASN A 195 -12.68 17.73 -20.03
CA ASN A 195 -11.73 18.46 -20.85
C ASN A 195 -10.63 17.57 -21.46
N TRP A 196 -10.82 16.26 -21.44
CA TRP A 196 -9.81 15.32 -21.95
C TRP A 196 -9.60 15.51 -23.46
N PRO A 197 -8.36 15.60 -23.97
CA PRO A 197 -8.11 15.81 -25.39
C PRO A 197 -8.73 14.68 -26.24
N PRO A 198 -9.60 14.98 -27.22
CA PRO A 198 -10.32 13.95 -27.99
C PRO A 198 -9.42 12.97 -28.75
N ALA A 199 -8.24 13.43 -29.19
CA ALA A 199 -7.26 12.62 -29.91
C ALA A 199 -6.38 11.73 -29.02
N LYS A 200 -6.50 11.87 -27.68
CA LYS A 200 -5.66 11.16 -26.72
C LYS A 200 -6.45 10.02 -26.08
N PRO A 201 -5.88 8.79 -25.99
CA PRO A 201 -6.51 7.70 -25.26
C PRO A 201 -6.89 8.13 -23.83
N LYS A 202 -8.11 7.79 -23.39
CA LYS A 202 -8.56 8.09 -22.03
C LYS A 202 -7.79 7.24 -21.00
N PRO A 203 -7.59 7.74 -19.77
CA PRO A 203 -7.02 6.94 -18.69
C PRO A 203 -7.86 5.70 -18.42
N LYS A 204 -7.20 4.55 -18.22
CA LYS A 204 -7.88 3.26 -17.98
C LYS A 204 -8.15 2.96 -16.51
N VAL A 205 -7.36 3.55 -15.62
CA VAL A 205 -7.39 3.26 -14.19
C VAL A 205 -7.32 4.54 -13.36
N LEU A 206 -8.05 4.54 -12.26
CA LEU A 206 -7.90 5.45 -11.13
C LEU A 206 -7.32 4.67 -9.96
N TYR A 207 -6.15 5.07 -9.45
CA TYR A 207 -5.63 4.59 -8.17
C TYR A 207 -6.02 5.57 -7.06
N THR A 208 -6.69 5.06 -6.02
CA THR A 208 -7.19 5.84 -4.88
C THR A 208 -6.98 5.08 -3.58
N VAL A 209 -6.75 5.82 -2.49
CA VAL A 209 -6.69 5.29 -1.12
C VAL A 209 -7.85 5.92 -0.32
N PRO A 210 -9.06 5.33 -0.35
CA PRO A 210 -10.28 6.01 0.10
C PRO A 210 -10.38 6.23 1.62
N TYR A 211 -9.61 5.51 2.43
CA TYR A 211 -9.59 5.65 3.89
C TYR A 211 -8.21 5.98 4.40
N GLY A 212 -8.12 6.99 5.26
CA GLY A 212 -6.86 7.35 5.93
C GLY A 212 -5.71 7.52 4.93
N CYS A 213 -5.99 8.17 3.79
CA CYS A 213 -5.14 8.21 2.60
C CYS A 213 -3.67 8.48 2.97
N ASN A 214 -2.75 7.72 2.38
CA ASN A 214 -1.33 8.01 2.54
C ASN A 214 -0.91 9.00 1.45
N PRO A 215 -0.51 10.26 1.76
CA PRO A 215 -0.09 10.75 3.08
C PRO A 215 -1.09 11.64 3.83
N THR A 216 -2.22 12.01 3.23
CA THR A 216 -3.10 13.08 3.75
C THR A 216 -3.85 12.74 5.04
N GLY A 217 -4.02 11.46 5.35
CA GLY A 217 -4.88 10.93 6.42
C GLY A 217 -6.38 11.07 6.15
N MET A 218 -6.78 11.59 4.98
CA MET A 218 -8.17 11.91 4.69
C MET A 218 -8.97 10.69 4.23
N THR A 219 -10.28 10.73 4.46
CA THR A 219 -11.21 9.68 4.05
C THR A 219 -12.22 10.26 3.08
N ALA A 220 -12.40 9.60 1.93
CA ALA A 220 -13.40 10.01 0.93
C ALA A 220 -14.81 9.82 1.48
N THR A 221 -15.66 10.85 1.37
CA THR A 221 -17.06 10.79 1.80
C THR A 221 -17.90 9.90 0.88
N LEU A 222 -19.11 9.53 1.33
CA LEU A 222 -20.03 8.72 0.53
C LEU A 222 -20.39 9.40 -0.80
N GLU A 223 -20.70 10.70 -0.76
CA GLU A 223 -21.09 11.50 -1.92
C GLU A 223 -20.01 11.46 -2.99
N ARG A 224 -18.75 11.67 -2.58
CA ARG A 224 -17.60 11.64 -3.49
C ARG A 224 -17.37 10.28 -4.11
N ARG A 225 -17.56 9.20 -3.35
CA ARG A 225 -17.45 7.84 -3.88
C ARG A 225 -18.52 7.55 -4.92
N LEU A 226 -19.77 7.97 -4.66
CA LEU A 226 -20.87 7.82 -5.62
C LEU A 226 -20.60 8.62 -6.90
N GLU A 227 -20.09 9.84 -6.79
CA GLU A 227 -19.72 10.66 -7.95
C GLU A 227 -18.56 10.04 -8.75
N VAL A 228 -17.53 9.53 -8.07
CA VAL A 228 -16.41 8.85 -8.74
C VAL A 228 -16.88 7.57 -9.45
N LEU A 229 -17.79 6.78 -8.87
CA LEU A 229 -18.40 5.62 -9.54
C LEU A 229 -19.21 6.02 -10.78
N ALA A 230 -19.98 7.11 -10.69
CA ALA A 230 -20.71 7.63 -11.84
C ALA A 230 -19.75 8.05 -12.97
N LEU A 231 -18.67 8.75 -12.64
CA LEU A 231 -17.62 9.14 -13.60
C LEU A 231 -16.89 7.93 -14.18
N ALA A 232 -16.64 6.88 -13.38
CA ALA A 232 -16.02 5.64 -13.83
C ALA A 232 -16.87 4.92 -14.89
N ARG A 233 -18.20 4.95 -14.72
CA ARG A 233 -19.14 4.46 -15.73
C ARG A 233 -19.16 5.35 -16.97
N GLU A 234 -19.33 6.66 -16.79
CA GLU A 234 -19.45 7.64 -17.88
C GLU A 234 -18.20 7.70 -18.78
N HIS A 235 -17.01 7.67 -18.18
CA HIS A 235 -15.74 7.79 -18.91
C HIS A 235 -15.01 6.46 -19.10
N ASN A 236 -15.61 5.36 -18.64
CA ASN A 236 -15.15 3.99 -18.82
C ASN A 236 -13.72 3.71 -18.31
N PHE A 237 -13.48 3.94 -17.02
CA PHE A 237 -12.24 3.54 -16.33
C PHE A 237 -12.52 2.59 -15.16
N LEU A 238 -11.50 1.84 -14.73
CA LEU A 238 -11.54 0.97 -13.55
C LEU A 238 -11.00 1.70 -12.31
N ILE A 239 -11.54 1.39 -11.14
CA ILE A 239 -11.10 1.94 -9.85
C ILE A 239 -10.22 0.89 -9.16
N LEU A 240 -8.96 1.23 -8.94
CA LEU A 240 -8.03 0.50 -8.09
C LEU A 240 -8.13 1.06 -6.67
N GLU A 241 -8.95 0.41 -5.84
CA GLU A 241 -9.21 0.77 -4.44
C GLU A 241 -8.17 0.11 -3.52
N ASP A 242 -7.13 0.85 -3.10
CA ASP A 242 -6.13 0.37 -2.14
C ASP A 242 -6.54 0.69 -0.70
N ASP A 243 -7.00 -0.34 0.01
CA ASP A 243 -7.71 -0.20 1.27
C ASP A 243 -6.96 -0.79 2.48
N ALA A 244 -5.63 -0.62 2.49
CA ALA A 244 -4.76 -1.04 3.58
C ALA A 244 -5.15 -0.48 4.97
N TYR A 245 -5.97 0.58 5.04
CA TYR A 245 -6.41 1.27 6.26
C TYR A 245 -7.92 1.18 6.53
N PHE A 246 -8.68 0.44 5.73
CA PHE A 246 -10.15 0.34 5.83
C PHE A 246 -10.66 -0.01 7.25
N TYR A 247 -9.96 -0.92 7.91
CA TYR A 247 -10.27 -1.40 9.27
C TYR A 247 -9.74 -0.49 10.38
N LEU A 248 -8.98 0.57 10.04
CA LEU A 248 -8.48 1.58 10.96
C LEU A 248 -9.35 2.84 10.96
N TYR A 249 -10.66 2.69 10.76
CA TYR A 249 -11.61 3.80 10.86
C TYR A 249 -12.03 4.01 12.31
N PHE A 250 -11.95 5.25 12.77
CA PHE A 250 -12.27 5.67 14.14
C PHE A 250 -12.95 7.05 14.17
N GLY A 251 -13.55 7.46 13.05
CA GLY A 251 -14.41 8.65 12.97
C GLY A 251 -15.66 8.51 13.84
N ASP A 252 -16.25 9.65 14.18
CA ASP A 252 -17.44 9.69 15.04
C ASP A 252 -18.73 9.36 14.25
N ALA A 253 -18.71 9.55 12.93
CA ALA A 253 -19.80 9.13 12.03
C ALA A 253 -19.69 7.64 11.65
N PRO A 254 -20.77 7.01 11.17
CA PRO A 254 -20.68 5.68 10.57
C PRO A 254 -19.66 5.66 9.42
N ARG A 255 -18.84 4.61 9.37
CA ARG A 255 -17.86 4.40 8.29
C ARG A 255 -18.58 4.43 6.93
N PRO A 256 -18.19 5.30 5.97
CA PRO A 256 -18.74 5.26 4.62
C PRO A 256 -18.55 3.86 4.00
N PRO A 257 -19.47 3.33 3.17
CA PRO A 257 -19.25 2.07 2.44
C PRO A 257 -18.11 2.18 1.41
N SER A 258 -17.36 1.09 1.19
CA SER A 258 -16.27 1.03 0.20
C SER A 258 -16.78 1.18 -1.24
N TYR A 259 -15.88 1.48 -2.19
CA TYR A 259 -16.24 1.43 -3.61
C TYR A 259 -16.76 0.06 -3.99
N PHE A 260 -16.12 -1.01 -3.51
CA PHE A 260 -16.54 -2.38 -3.78
C PHE A 260 -17.96 -2.70 -3.29
N ALA A 261 -18.37 -2.17 -2.12
CA ALA A 261 -19.74 -2.29 -1.62
C ALA A 261 -20.72 -1.48 -2.47
N LEU A 262 -20.37 -0.21 -2.78
CA LEU A 262 -21.23 0.70 -3.55
C LEU A 262 -21.38 0.29 -5.02
N ASP A 263 -20.42 -0.43 -5.59
CA ASP A 263 -20.45 -0.95 -6.96
C ASP A 263 -21.65 -1.89 -7.17
N ALA A 264 -22.05 -2.66 -6.15
CA ALA A 264 -23.23 -3.54 -6.24
C ALA A 264 -24.57 -2.80 -6.35
N ALA A 265 -24.61 -1.51 -5.97
CA ALA A 265 -25.79 -0.68 -6.11
C ALA A 265 -25.85 0.03 -7.48
N GLN A 266 -24.80 -0.06 -8.30
CA GLN A 266 -24.75 0.58 -9.61
C GLN A 266 -25.63 -0.15 -10.65
N PRO A 267 -26.03 0.53 -11.75
CA PRO A 267 -26.73 -0.12 -12.87
C PRO A 267 -25.96 -1.26 -13.52
N GLU A 268 -24.63 -1.20 -13.48
CA GLU A 268 -23.70 -2.22 -13.96
C GLU A 268 -22.62 -2.40 -12.89
N VAL A 269 -22.30 -3.65 -12.55
CA VAL A 269 -21.32 -4.01 -11.51
C VAL A 269 -20.05 -4.54 -12.15
N GLY A 270 -18.88 -4.20 -11.61
CA GLY A 270 -17.60 -4.77 -12.04
C GLY A 270 -16.51 -3.76 -12.37
N ARG A 271 -16.61 -2.51 -11.90
CA ARG A 271 -15.59 -1.48 -12.19
C ARG A 271 -14.56 -1.32 -11.07
N VAL A 272 -14.72 -2.02 -9.96
CA VAL A 272 -13.86 -1.90 -8.78
C VAL A 272 -12.93 -3.10 -8.63
N VAL A 273 -11.64 -2.80 -8.51
CA VAL A 273 -10.57 -3.75 -8.15
C VAL A 273 -10.09 -3.36 -6.75
N ARG A 274 -10.55 -4.10 -5.75
CA ARG A 274 -10.26 -3.81 -4.34
C ARG A 274 -9.03 -4.56 -3.86
N PHE A 275 -8.17 -3.89 -3.10
CA PHE A 275 -7.02 -4.48 -2.43
C PHE A 275 -7.10 -4.29 -0.92
N ASP A 276 -7.02 -5.39 -0.18
CA ASP A 276 -6.96 -5.40 1.28
C ASP A 276 -5.61 -5.94 1.77
N SER A 277 -5.24 -5.59 3.00
CA SER A 277 -4.04 -6.15 3.62
C SER A 277 -4.21 -6.40 5.12
N LEU A 278 -3.68 -7.53 5.58
CA LEU A 278 -3.55 -7.84 7.01
C LEU A 278 -2.37 -7.10 7.66
N SER A 279 -1.61 -6.31 6.90
CA SER A 279 -0.36 -5.68 7.36
C SER A 279 -0.55 -4.68 8.49
N LYS A 280 -1.68 -3.98 8.54
CA LYS A 280 -1.93 -2.89 9.49
C LYS A 280 -2.82 -3.30 10.66
N VAL A 281 -3.42 -4.49 10.57
CA VAL A 281 -4.35 -5.01 11.58
C VAL A 281 -3.85 -6.26 12.27
N ILE A 282 -3.07 -7.11 11.61
CA ILE A 282 -2.49 -8.33 12.21
C ILE A 282 -0.98 -8.20 12.27
N SER A 283 -0.30 -8.29 11.11
CA SER A 283 1.16 -8.21 11.05
C SER A 283 1.64 -8.00 9.62
N SER A 284 2.42 -6.95 9.40
CA SER A 284 3.09 -6.69 8.11
C SER A 284 4.17 -7.72 7.79
N GLY A 285 4.64 -8.50 8.77
CA GLY A 285 5.65 -9.55 8.58
C GLY A 285 5.09 -10.84 7.99
N MET A 286 3.78 -11.09 8.13
CA MET A 286 3.13 -12.28 7.54
C MET A 286 3.03 -12.20 6.01
N ARG A 287 3.10 -10.98 5.46
CA ARG A 287 3.02 -10.70 4.02
C ARG A 287 1.75 -11.26 3.38
N ILE A 288 0.59 -10.96 3.96
CA ILE A 288 -0.71 -11.38 3.44
C ILE A 288 -1.56 -10.16 3.07
N GLY A 289 -2.06 -10.19 1.84
CA GLY A 289 -3.12 -9.30 1.35
C GLY A 289 -3.98 -10.07 0.36
N PHE A 290 -5.11 -9.50 -0.01
CA PHE A 290 -6.06 -10.14 -0.91
C PHE A 290 -6.69 -9.12 -1.84
N ILE A 291 -7.04 -9.59 -3.04
CA ILE A 291 -7.76 -8.82 -4.05
C ILE A 291 -9.20 -9.31 -4.09
N SER A 292 -10.15 -8.39 -4.30
CA SER A 292 -11.54 -8.71 -4.61
C SER A 292 -11.95 -7.88 -5.82
N ALA A 293 -12.15 -8.55 -6.96
CA ALA A 293 -12.27 -7.90 -8.25
C ALA A 293 -13.00 -8.80 -9.26
N PRO A 294 -13.44 -8.28 -10.41
CA PRO A 294 -14.03 -9.08 -11.49
C PRO A 294 -13.21 -10.33 -11.80
N ALA A 295 -13.89 -11.46 -12.01
CA ALA A 295 -13.24 -12.77 -12.16
C ALA A 295 -12.17 -12.76 -13.26
N SER A 296 -12.47 -12.17 -14.42
CA SER A 296 -11.55 -12.02 -15.55
C SER A 296 -10.23 -11.30 -15.20
N ILE A 297 -10.29 -10.26 -14.35
CA ILE A 297 -9.10 -9.52 -13.89
C ILE A 297 -8.30 -10.38 -12.91
N VAL A 298 -8.97 -11.04 -11.97
CA VAL A 298 -8.31 -11.93 -10.99
C VAL A 298 -7.63 -13.08 -11.70
N ASP A 299 -8.25 -13.69 -12.70
CA ASP A 299 -7.68 -14.79 -13.47
C ASP A 299 -6.42 -14.35 -14.24
N ALA A 300 -6.41 -13.16 -14.82
CA ALA A 300 -5.21 -12.58 -15.44
C ALA A 300 -4.08 -12.32 -14.42
N ILE A 301 -4.43 -11.88 -13.21
CA ILE A 301 -3.47 -11.70 -12.09
C ILE A 301 -2.95 -13.05 -11.58
N ASP A 302 -3.77 -14.09 -11.54
CA ASP A 302 -3.37 -15.44 -11.17
C ASP A 302 -2.40 -16.03 -12.21
N ILE A 303 -2.63 -15.81 -13.51
CA ILE A 303 -1.66 -16.19 -14.56
C ILE A 303 -0.32 -15.47 -14.36
N HIS A 304 -0.33 -14.18 -13.99
CA HIS A 304 0.89 -13.47 -13.64
C HIS A 304 1.56 -14.11 -12.41
N THR A 305 0.80 -14.40 -11.36
CA THR A 305 1.30 -15.04 -10.13
C THR A 305 1.95 -16.40 -10.40
N GLN A 306 1.32 -17.25 -11.22
CA GLN A 306 1.86 -18.55 -11.65
C GLN A 306 3.28 -18.40 -12.20
N ASN A 307 3.53 -17.37 -13.02
CA ASN A 307 4.82 -17.18 -13.68
C ASN A 307 5.85 -16.40 -12.83
N ALA A 308 5.39 -15.58 -11.88
CA ALA A 308 6.27 -14.72 -11.08
C ALA A 308 6.76 -15.39 -9.80
N ASN A 309 5.86 -16.04 -9.05
CA ASN A 309 6.17 -16.63 -7.76
C ASN A 309 5.38 -17.90 -7.43
N LEU A 310 4.65 -18.45 -8.41
CA LEU A 310 3.79 -19.64 -8.32
C LEU A 310 2.55 -19.47 -7.42
N GLN A 311 2.75 -19.04 -6.18
CA GLN A 311 1.74 -18.84 -5.13
C GLN A 311 2.32 -17.94 -4.01
N GLY A 312 1.47 -17.34 -3.18
CA GLY A 312 1.91 -16.70 -1.94
C GLY A 312 2.42 -17.73 -0.91
N PRO A 313 3.25 -17.35 0.09
CA PRO A 313 3.77 -18.27 1.10
C PRO A 313 2.66 -18.99 1.89
N THR A 314 2.42 -20.26 1.57
CA THR A 314 1.32 -21.07 2.13
C THR A 314 1.46 -21.27 3.63
N PHE A 315 2.68 -21.39 4.13
CA PHE A 315 2.92 -21.52 5.57
C PHE A 315 2.43 -20.29 6.36
N SER A 316 2.69 -19.08 5.86
CA SER A 316 2.12 -17.85 6.45
C SER A 316 0.59 -17.83 6.35
N GLN A 317 0.03 -18.28 5.22
CA GLN A 317 -1.42 -18.38 5.04
C GLN A 317 -2.06 -19.38 6.01
N LEU A 318 -1.40 -20.52 6.28
CA LEU A 318 -1.87 -21.53 7.23
C LEU A 318 -1.95 -20.98 8.64
N LEU A 319 -0.90 -20.28 9.10
CA LEU A 319 -0.92 -19.61 10.40
C LEU A 319 -2.02 -18.55 10.47
N ALA A 320 -2.20 -17.77 9.40
CA ALA A 320 -3.25 -16.76 9.35
C ALA A 320 -4.65 -17.38 9.39
N VAL A 321 -4.93 -18.38 8.56
CA VAL A 321 -6.28 -18.94 8.45
C VAL A 321 -6.70 -19.65 9.73
N ARG A 322 -5.81 -20.38 10.41
CA ARG A 322 -6.12 -21.03 11.69
C ARG A 322 -6.39 -19.98 12.79
N LEU A 323 -5.64 -18.88 12.83
CA LEU A 323 -5.93 -17.74 13.71
C LEU A 323 -7.30 -17.13 13.39
N LEU A 324 -7.57 -16.84 12.11
CA LEU A 324 -8.79 -16.18 11.66
C LEU A 324 -10.05 -17.04 11.84
N GLN A 325 -9.93 -18.37 11.66
CA GLN A 325 -10.98 -19.34 11.97
C GLN A 325 -11.24 -19.42 13.48
N THR A 326 -10.20 -19.40 14.30
CA THR A 326 -10.33 -19.40 15.78
C THR A 326 -11.05 -18.14 16.28
N TRP A 327 -10.77 -16.99 15.69
CA TRP A 327 -11.47 -15.75 16.03
C TRP A 327 -12.87 -15.66 15.39
N GLY A 328 -13.07 -16.28 14.23
CA GLY A 328 -14.20 -15.99 13.35
C GLY A 328 -14.20 -14.55 12.85
N HIS A 329 -15.18 -14.21 12.00
CA HIS A 329 -15.33 -12.85 11.47
C HIS A 329 -15.64 -11.83 12.59
N ALA A 330 -16.51 -12.19 13.54
CA ALA A 330 -16.83 -11.34 14.69
C ALA A 330 -15.62 -11.04 15.58
N GLY A 331 -14.76 -12.04 15.84
CA GLY A 331 -13.51 -11.83 16.57
C GLY A 331 -12.54 -10.96 15.77
N PHE A 332 -12.40 -11.19 14.46
CA PHE A 332 -11.58 -10.31 13.62
C PHE A 332 -12.06 -8.85 13.63
N GLN A 333 -13.38 -8.61 13.54
CA GLN A 333 -13.97 -7.27 13.66
C GLN A 333 -13.73 -6.65 15.04
N THR A 334 -13.84 -7.44 16.12
CA THR A 334 -13.54 -6.99 17.48
C THR A 334 -12.07 -6.56 17.62
N HIS A 335 -11.15 -7.38 17.12
CA HIS A 335 -9.71 -7.08 17.14
C HIS A 335 -9.40 -5.81 16.33
N THR A 336 -9.92 -5.70 15.11
CA THR A 336 -9.68 -4.52 14.26
C THR A 336 -10.25 -3.24 14.87
N ALA A 337 -11.44 -3.28 15.48
CA ALA A 337 -12.01 -2.15 16.20
C ALA A 337 -11.11 -1.71 17.37
N ARG A 338 -10.56 -2.66 18.13
CA ARG A 338 -9.59 -2.36 19.21
C ARG A 338 -8.31 -1.71 18.66
N VAL A 339 -7.78 -2.21 17.53
CA VAL A 339 -6.62 -1.62 16.85
C VAL A 339 -6.94 -0.20 16.37
N ALA A 340 -8.13 0.05 15.82
CA ALA A 340 -8.56 1.39 15.42
C ALA A 340 -8.63 2.36 16.61
N GLN A 341 -9.19 1.94 17.75
CA GLN A 341 -9.22 2.76 18.98
C GLN A 341 -7.82 3.07 19.51
N PHE A 342 -6.88 2.12 19.41
CA PHE A 342 -5.48 2.37 19.74
C PHE A 342 -4.88 3.49 18.88
N TYR A 343 -5.17 3.51 17.57
CA TYR A 343 -4.71 4.59 16.69
C TYR A 343 -5.46 5.91 16.92
N ARG A 344 -6.75 5.88 17.24
CA ARG A 344 -7.52 7.07 17.66
C ARG A 344 -6.87 7.77 18.85
N ALA A 345 -6.55 7.01 19.90
CA ALA A 345 -5.89 7.56 21.09
C ALA A 345 -4.54 8.23 20.76
N LYS A 346 -3.77 7.66 19.82
CA LYS A 346 -2.52 8.27 19.34
C LYS A 346 -2.75 9.53 18.52
N ARG A 347 -3.74 9.52 17.62
CA ARG A 347 -4.17 10.69 16.85
C ARG A 347 -4.55 11.84 17.78
N ASP A 348 -5.35 11.57 18.80
CA ASP A 348 -5.80 12.58 19.78
C ASP A 348 -4.63 13.18 20.57
N VAL A 349 -3.67 12.34 20.99
CA VAL A 349 -2.43 12.82 21.64
C VAL A 349 -1.66 13.74 20.70
N PHE A 350 -1.45 13.32 19.44
CA PHE A 350 -0.70 14.11 18.46
C PHE A 350 -1.39 15.45 18.18
N GLU A 351 -2.71 15.44 17.99
CA GLU A 351 -3.49 16.64 17.74
C GLU A 351 -3.46 17.62 18.93
N ARG A 352 -3.55 17.13 20.17
CA ARG A 352 -3.37 18.00 21.35
C ARG A 352 -2.00 18.68 21.35
N LEU A 353 -0.94 17.97 20.96
CA LEU A 353 0.41 18.54 20.85
C LEU A 353 0.52 19.56 19.71
N LEU A 354 -0.13 19.32 18.56
CA LEU A 354 -0.25 20.32 17.48
C LEU A 354 -0.94 21.59 17.98
N ARG A 355 -2.07 21.46 18.65
CA ARG A 355 -2.81 22.60 19.24
C ARG A 355 -1.97 23.36 20.27
N THR A 356 -1.23 22.62 21.12
CA THR A 356 -0.43 23.23 22.20
C THR A 356 0.81 23.95 21.67
N HIS A 357 1.46 23.41 20.64
CA HIS A 357 2.78 23.88 20.22
C HIS A 357 2.81 24.60 18.88
N LEU A 358 1.83 24.37 18.00
CA LEU A 358 1.83 24.84 16.62
C LEU A 358 0.54 25.57 16.21
N ALA A 359 -0.35 25.88 17.16
CA ALA A 359 -1.53 26.70 16.87
C ALA A 359 -1.14 28.03 16.22
N GLY A 360 -1.84 28.39 15.14
CA GLY A 360 -1.56 29.58 14.34
C GLY A 360 -0.35 29.46 13.40
N LEU A 361 0.45 28.39 13.50
CA LEU A 361 1.56 28.11 12.59
C LEU A 361 1.22 27.06 11.54
N VAL A 362 0.24 26.20 11.80
CA VAL A 362 -0.18 25.14 10.89
C VAL A 362 -1.69 25.07 10.77
N GLU A 363 -2.16 24.63 9.61
CA GLU A 363 -3.55 24.28 9.32
C GLU A 363 -3.65 22.77 9.08
N TRP A 364 -4.66 22.11 9.64
CA TRP A 364 -4.86 20.67 9.45
C TRP A 364 -6.33 20.32 9.48
N THR A 365 -6.62 19.13 8.97
CA THR A 365 -7.90 18.44 9.16
C THR A 365 -7.65 17.20 10.01
N THR A 366 -8.53 16.96 10.97
CA THR A 366 -8.42 15.84 11.89
C THR A 366 -8.71 14.52 11.15
N PRO A 367 -7.73 13.59 11.05
CA PRO A 367 -7.94 12.31 10.36
C PRO A 367 -8.95 11.45 11.09
N GLU A 368 -9.86 10.80 10.36
CA GLU A 368 -10.85 9.86 10.91
C GLU A 368 -10.45 8.39 10.75
N ALA A 369 -9.36 8.12 10.05
CA ALA A 369 -8.88 6.78 9.81
C ALA A 369 -7.37 6.71 9.61
N GLY A 370 -6.84 5.49 9.66
CA GLY A 370 -5.46 5.20 9.28
C GLY A 370 -4.45 5.60 10.35
N MET A 371 -3.25 5.97 9.89
CA MET A 371 -2.07 6.14 10.73
C MET A 371 -1.29 7.41 10.43
N PHE A 372 -1.81 8.28 9.57
CA PHE A 372 -1.12 9.48 9.08
C PHE A 372 -1.79 10.73 9.59
N PHE A 373 -0.97 11.75 9.82
CA PHE A 373 -1.43 13.09 10.15
C PHE A 373 -0.73 14.07 9.21
N TRP A 374 -1.53 14.83 8.47
CA TRP A 374 -1.06 15.82 7.49
C TRP A 374 -1.43 17.22 7.95
N PHE A 375 -0.50 18.15 7.80
CA PHE A 375 -0.75 19.56 8.11
C PHE A 375 0.05 20.47 7.18
N LYS A 376 -0.53 21.65 6.92
CA LYS A 376 0.04 22.70 6.08
C LYS A 376 0.72 23.72 6.97
N LEU A 377 1.97 24.07 6.66
CA LEU A 377 2.69 25.15 7.35
C LEU A 377 2.24 26.51 6.81
N LEU A 378 1.79 27.38 7.71
CA LEU A 378 1.43 28.76 7.42
C LEU A 378 2.70 29.61 7.48
N LEU A 379 3.38 29.72 6.34
CA LEU A 379 4.46 30.68 6.19
C LEU A 379 3.80 32.06 6.04
N GLY A 380 3.93 32.93 7.06
CA GLY A 380 3.45 34.30 6.95
C GLY A 380 4.10 35.01 5.75
N ASP A 381 3.42 36.01 5.17
CA ASP A 381 3.95 36.80 4.06
C ASP A 381 5.41 37.16 4.32
N ALA A 382 6.26 36.97 3.31
CA ALA A 382 7.71 37.16 3.39
C ALA A 382 8.17 38.57 3.87
N GLY A 383 7.24 39.49 4.13
CA GLY A 383 7.43 40.80 4.75
C GLY A 383 7.30 40.87 6.28
N SER A 384 6.96 39.80 7.01
CA SER A 384 6.78 39.88 8.47
C SER A 384 8.10 40.09 9.24
N PRO A 385 8.21 41.09 10.15
CA PRO A 385 9.48 41.48 10.80
C PRO A 385 10.10 40.42 11.72
N THR A 386 9.36 39.38 12.09
CA THR A 386 9.74 38.37 13.08
C THR A 386 10.84 37.42 12.61
N LEU A 387 10.96 37.16 11.30
CA LEU A 387 12.00 36.29 10.74
C LEU A 387 13.35 37.00 10.49
N ARG A 388 13.41 38.34 10.43
CA ARG A 388 14.68 39.08 10.23
C ARG A 388 15.61 39.07 11.46
N LYS A 389 15.07 38.93 12.67
CA LYS A 389 15.88 39.01 13.90
C LYS A 389 16.78 37.77 14.11
N SER A 390 16.43 36.61 13.55
CA SER A 390 17.24 35.39 13.67
C SER A 390 18.43 35.35 12.69
N SER A 391 18.34 36.04 11.55
CA SER A 391 19.38 36.06 10.51
C SER A 391 20.48 37.10 10.77
N ALA A 392 20.15 38.24 11.38
CA ALA A 392 21.12 39.27 11.76
C ALA A 392 22.12 38.79 12.82
N ARG A 393 21.64 38.02 13.80
CA ARG A 393 22.47 37.44 14.89
C ARG A 393 23.47 36.37 14.41
N ARG A 394 23.25 35.78 13.23
CA ARG A 394 24.14 34.74 12.66
C ARG A 394 25.19 35.30 11.70
N ARG A 395 24.96 36.46 11.09
CA ARG A 395 25.97 37.12 10.21
C ARG A 395 27.16 37.67 11.00
N SER A 396 26.95 38.14 12.22
CA SER A 396 28.03 38.57 13.12
C SER A 396 28.91 37.40 13.60
N ALA A 397 28.30 36.24 13.90
CA ALA A 397 29.05 35.03 14.31
C ALA A 397 29.86 34.39 13.18
N ARG A 398 29.45 34.53 11.92
CA ARG A 398 30.21 34.01 10.75
C ARG A 398 31.39 34.90 10.35
N ARG A 399 31.31 36.22 10.52
CA ARG A 399 32.44 37.12 10.25
C ARG A 399 33.59 36.94 11.25
N ALA A 400 33.29 36.57 12.50
CA ALA A 400 34.32 36.31 13.50
C ALA A 400 35.11 34.99 13.28
N ARG A 401 34.62 34.06 12.44
CA ARG A 401 35.28 32.78 12.15
C ARG A 401 36.01 32.71 10.80
N ALA A 402 35.93 33.77 9.98
CA ALA A 402 36.56 33.83 8.65
C ALA A 402 37.92 34.57 8.63
N ALA A 403 38.38 35.08 9.77
CA ALA A 403 39.71 35.66 9.93
C ALA A 403 40.61 34.65 10.68
N GLY A 404 41.18 33.69 9.96
CA GLY A 404 42.07 32.70 10.56
C GLY A 404 42.46 31.58 9.59
N HIS A 405 43.55 31.81 8.87
CA HIS A 405 44.43 30.85 8.16
C HIS A 405 43.88 30.04 6.97
N GLY A 406 44.66 30.07 5.87
CA GLY A 406 44.36 29.44 4.59
C GLY A 406 45.10 28.12 4.32
N VAL A 407 45.04 27.70 3.03
CA VAL A 407 45.74 26.57 2.35
C VAL A 407 44.90 25.26 2.29
N PRO A 408 44.89 24.46 1.17
CA PRO A 408 43.68 24.19 0.41
C PRO A 408 43.21 22.72 0.41
N ALA A 409 42.06 22.52 -0.23
CA ALA A 409 41.25 21.31 -0.28
C ALA A 409 41.90 20.10 -0.98
N GLN A 410 41.83 18.95 -0.32
CA GLN A 410 41.78 17.62 -0.96
C GLN A 410 40.46 16.94 -0.59
N ARG A 411 39.77 16.43 -1.61
CA ARG A 411 38.55 15.63 -1.50
C ARG A 411 38.89 14.27 -0.90
N ALA A 412 38.22 13.91 0.19
CA ALA A 412 38.05 12.53 0.62
C ALA A 412 36.55 12.26 0.76
N GLN A 413 36.10 11.20 0.08
CA GLN A 413 34.81 10.57 0.27
C GLN A 413 34.83 9.87 1.63
N ASP A 414 33.81 10.07 2.48
CA ASP A 414 33.59 9.19 3.62
C ASP A 414 32.14 8.74 3.72
N ARG A 415 31.99 7.41 3.60
CA ARG A 415 30.88 6.60 4.05
C ARG A 415 30.91 6.56 5.58
N VAL A 416 29.79 6.82 6.25
CA VAL A 416 29.64 6.51 7.67
C VAL A 416 28.80 5.23 7.81
N ARG A 417 29.48 4.14 8.20
CA ARG A 417 28.87 2.96 8.83
C ARG A 417 28.70 3.25 10.32
N ALA A 418 27.51 3.03 10.86
CA ALA A 418 27.28 2.97 12.30
C ALA A 418 27.70 1.59 12.83
N ARG A 419 28.60 1.57 13.83
CA ARG A 419 29.02 0.37 14.57
C ARG A 419 28.00 0.07 15.66
N GLY A 420 27.48 -1.16 15.66
CA GLY A 420 26.85 -1.79 16.82
C GLY A 420 27.91 -2.52 17.66
N VAL A 421 27.80 -2.38 18.97
CA VAL A 421 28.60 -3.06 19.99
C VAL A 421 28.07 -4.49 20.16
N GLN A 422 28.96 -5.48 20.13
CA GLN A 422 28.74 -6.83 20.70
C GLN A 422 30.00 -7.23 21.49
N PRO A 423 29.88 -7.93 22.62
CA PRO A 423 31.02 -8.43 23.36
C PRO A 423 31.55 -9.76 22.80
N ALA A 424 32.79 -10.04 23.16
CA ALA A 424 33.74 -10.95 22.56
C ALA A 424 33.56 -12.45 22.86
N ALA A 425 34.04 -13.29 21.94
CA ALA A 425 34.92 -14.47 22.16
C ALA A 425 35.35 -14.99 20.77
N ALA A 426 36.60 -14.78 20.34
CA ALA A 426 37.77 -15.66 20.49
C ALA A 426 37.81 -16.84 19.48
N GLY A 427 38.86 -16.91 18.66
CA GLY A 427 39.18 -18.10 17.86
C GLY A 427 39.93 -17.82 16.55
N ALA A 428 41.24 -18.06 16.56
CA ALA A 428 42.20 -17.78 15.50
C ALA A 428 42.06 -18.67 14.24
N GLY A 429 42.60 -18.19 13.10
CA GLY A 429 42.88 -19.04 11.94
C GLY A 429 43.33 -18.27 10.69
N ARG A 430 44.65 -18.14 10.51
CA ARG A 430 45.31 -17.59 9.31
C ARG A 430 45.39 -18.65 8.19
N ARG A 431 45.38 -18.21 6.91
CA ARG A 431 46.41 -18.43 5.84
C ARG A 431 45.83 -18.68 4.43
N GLY A 432 46.56 -18.15 3.42
CA GLY A 432 46.61 -18.61 2.02
C GLY A 432 45.76 -17.78 1.05
N ALA A 433 46.24 -16.79 0.30
CA ALA A 433 47.31 -16.71 -0.72
C ALA A 433 46.93 -17.24 -2.13
N ALA A 434 47.29 -16.40 -3.12
CA ALA A 434 47.58 -16.66 -4.53
C ALA A 434 46.47 -16.55 -5.61
N ALA A 435 46.51 -15.38 -6.27
CA ALA A 435 46.79 -15.18 -7.71
C ALA A 435 45.99 -15.91 -8.80
N ALA A 436 45.38 -15.13 -9.70
CA ALA A 436 45.61 -15.24 -11.15
C ALA A 436 45.08 -13.98 -11.86
N ALA A 437 45.97 -13.33 -12.62
CA ALA A 437 45.67 -12.25 -13.54
C ALA A 437 45.19 -12.80 -14.89
N ARG A 438 44.31 -12.07 -15.60
CA ARG A 438 44.22 -12.02 -17.07
C ARG A 438 43.45 -10.77 -17.50
N GLY A 439 43.97 -10.10 -18.53
CA GLY A 439 43.67 -8.72 -18.90
C GLY A 439 42.37 -8.48 -19.66
N HIS A 440 41.98 -7.20 -19.69
CA HIS A 440 40.88 -6.66 -20.50
C HIS A 440 41.41 -5.57 -21.46
N PRO A 441 40.91 -5.51 -22.71
CA PRO A 441 41.25 -4.43 -23.63
C PRO A 441 40.38 -3.19 -23.38
N ARG A 442 40.96 -2.04 -23.74
CA ARG A 442 40.48 -0.66 -23.58
C ARG A 442 39.16 -0.41 -24.34
N ARG A 443 38.19 0.27 -23.69
CA ARG A 443 37.01 0.89 -24.35
C ARG A 443 37.20 2.40 -24.51
N ALA A 444 36.76 2.90 -25.66
CA ALA A 444 36.74 4.30 -26.07
C ALA A 444 35.70 5.15 -25.30
N PRO A 445 35.82 6.50 -25.27
CA PRO A 445 34.98 7.37 -24.43
C PRO A 445 33.63 7.73 -25.07
N VAL A 446 32.58 7.75 -24.24
CA VAL A 446 31.22 8.21 -24.57
C VAL A 446 31.11 9.73 -24.32
N PRO A 447 30.39 10.53 -25.15
CA PRO A 447 30.27 11.97 -24.95
C PRO A 447 29.29 12.31 -23.81
N ARG A 448 29.60 13.40 -23.08
CA ARG A 448 28.77 13.95 -22.00
C ARG A 448 27.56 14.72 -22.57
N GLY A 449 26.36 14.17 -22.40
CA GLY A 449 25.08 14.87 -22.59
C GLY A 449 24.71 15.73 -21.37
N GLY A 450 24.13 16.90 -21.63
CA GLY A 450 23.89 18.00 -20.69
C GLY A 450 22.92 17.70 -19.53
N ARG A 451 23.12 18.44 -18.43
CA ARG A 451 22.26 18.43 -17.25
C ARG A 451 20.95 19.18 -17.53
N SER A 452 19.82 18.49 -17.44
CA SER A 452 18.48 19.06 -17.25
C SER A 452 18.35 19.63 -15.83
N GLY A 453 18.75 20.89 -15.65
CA GLY A 453 18.57 21.65 -14.40
C GLY A 453 17.18 22.28 -14.24
N GLY A 454 16.12 21.70 -14.83
CA GLY A 454 14.83 22.37 -15.02
C GLY A 454 13.68 21.97 -14.08
N GLU A 455 13.73 20.80 -13.42
CA GLU A 455 12.55 20.28 -12.69
C GLU A 455 12.58 20.51 -11.17
N PHE A 456 13.74 20.79 -10.57
CA PHE A 456 13.83 21.00 -9.12
C PHE A 456 13.46 22.42 -8.66
N ASP A 457 13.40 23.42 -9.55
CA ASP A 457 13.15 24.82 -9.18
C ASP A 457 11.67 25.20 -9.09
N ARG A 458 10.75 24.32 -9.50
CA ARG A 458 9.29 24.58 -9.45
C ARG A 458 8.73 24.57 -8.01
N TRP A 459 9.46 23.98 -7.06
CA TRP A 459 9.08 23.87 -5.64
C TRP A 459 9.34 25.14 -4.81
N ARG A 460 10.08 26.13 -5.33
CA ARG A 460 10.49 27.32 -4.55
C ARG A 460 9.50 28.49 -4.56
N ARG A 461 8.37 28.39 -5.27
CA ARG A 461 7.38 29.48 -5.41
C ARG A 461 6.01 29.16 -4.82
N ARG A 462 5.95 28.43 -3.71
CA ARG A 462 4.71 28.26 -2.95
C ARG A 462 4.91 28.89 -1.57
N ASP A 463 4.01 29.79 -1.19
CA ASP A 463 3.95 30.41 0.15
C ASP A 463 3.52 29.42 1.25
N ARG A 464 3.51 28.11 0.95
CA ARG A 464 2.97 27.04 1.79
C ARG A 464 3.78 25.76 1.58
N VAL A 465 4.10 25.06 2.67
CA VAL A 465 4.83 23.77 2.66
C VAL A 465 3.98 22.75 3.40
N ASP A 466 3.77 21.58 2.81
CA ASP A 466 3.03 20.50 3.44
C ASP A 466 3.93 19.49 4.15
N LEU A 467 3.44 18.90 5.25
CA LEU A 467 4.19 17.98 6.12
C LEU A 467 3.33 16.76 6.50
N CYS A 468 3.91 15.56 6.39
CA CYS A 468 3.32 14.30 6.85
C CYS A 468 4.06 13.75 8.06
N VAL A 469 3.31 13.21 9.03
CA VAL A 469 3.87 12.39 10.10
C VAL A 469 3.05 11.10 10.22
N ALA A 470 3.73 9.96 10.08
CA ALA A 470 3.16 8.67 10.45
C ALA A 470 3.16 8.53 11.98
N VAL A 471 2.00 8.27 12.58
CA VAL A 471 1.82 8.17 14.03
C VAL A 471 2.25 6.78 14.51
N VAL A 472 3.55 6.46 14.37
CA VAL A 472 4.13 5.16 14.71
C VAL A 472 5.32 5.37 15.65
N ARG A 473 5.19 4.95 16.92
CA ARG A 473 6.19 4.97 18.03
C ARG A 473 6.50 6.34 18.69
N PRO A 474 7.12 6.36 19.91
CA PRO A 474 7.04 7.48 20.85
C PRO A 474 8.09 8.58 20.66
N TYR A 475 8.76 8.67 19.50
CA TYR A 475 9.81 9.69 19.26
C TYR A 475 9.25 11.10 18.99
N PHE A 476 8.11 11.44 19.61
CA PHE A 476 7.40 12.70 19.43
C PHE A 476 8.29 13.91 19.76
N ASN A 477 9.13 13.83 20.82
CA ASN A 477 9.95 14.97 21.24
C ASN A 477 10.93 15.44 20.15
N ARG A 478 11.54 14.54 19.35
CA ARG A 478 12.49 14.95 18.29
C ARG A 478 11.80 15.60 17.09
N ALA A 479 10.60 15.16 16.74
CA ALA A 479 9.83 15.76 15.65
C ALA A 479 9.42 17.19 16.00
N PHE A 480 8.96 17.43 17.25
CA PHE A 480 8.63 18.77 17.73
C PHE A 480 9.85 19.69 17.85
N ASP A 481 10.99 19.20 18.32
CA ASP A 481 12.24 20.00 18.34
C ASP A 481 12.71 20.36 16.94
N THR A 482 12.52 19.44 15.97
CA THR A 482 12.78 19.71 14.56
C THR A 482 11.81 20.75 14.01
N ILE A 483 10.50 20.62 14.25
CA ILE A 483 9.48 21.58 13.75
C ILE A 483 9.63 22.96 14.40
N LYS A 484 9.93 23.04 15.70
CA LYS A 484 10.32 24.29 16.37
C LYS A 484 11.61 24.87 15.78
N GLY A 485 12.53 24.02 15.31
CA GLY A 485 13.71 24.40 14.55
C GLY A 485 13.47 24.74 13.07
N VAL A 486 12.37 24.28 12.45
CA VAL A 486 11.97 24.47 11.04
C VAL A 486 11.48 25.90 10.77
N ALA A 487 11.21 26.69 11.80
CA ALA A 487 11.19 28.17 11.70
C ALA A 487 12.57 28.79 11.32
N SER A 488 13.58 27.97 11.04
CA SER A 488 14.88 28.36 10.48
C SER A 488 15.05 27.82 9.04
N PRO A 489 15.48 28.65 8.07
CA PRO A 489 15.30 28.43 6.62
C PRO A 489 16.18 27.35 5.95
N ASN A 490 16.72 26.34 6.67
CA ASN A 490 17.73 25.43 6.11
C ASN A 490 17.58 23.95 6.49
N ILE A 491 16.36 23.40 6.58
CA ILE A 491 16.19 21.95 6.82
C ILE A 491 15.18 21.35 5.83
N ARG A 492 15.59 20.29 5.14
CA ARG A 492 14.74 19.45 4.29
C ARG A 492 13.92 18.52 5.18
N VAL A 493 12.59 18.63 5.13
CA VAL A 493 11.72 17.62 5.71
C VAL A 493 11.54 16.49 4.71
N VAL A 494 11.74 15.26 5.18
CA VAL A 494 11.53 14.05 4.40
C VAL A 494 10.08 13.63 4.62
N CYS A 495 9.26 13.72 3.56
CA CYS A 495 8.00 12.97 3.47
C CYS A 495 8.29 11.53 3.09
#